data_AF-A0A2T1NFQ0-F1
#
_entry.id   AF-A0A2T1NFQ0-F1
#
_cell.length_a   1.000
_cell.length_b   1.000
_cell.length_c   1.000
_cell.angle_alpha   90.00
_cell.angle_beta   90.00
_cell.angle_gamma   90.00
#
_symmetry.space_group_name_H-M   'P 1'
#
loop_
_entity.id
_entity.type
_entity.pdbx_description
1 polymer ?
#
loop_
_entity_poly.entity_id
_entity_poly.type
_entity_poly.pdbx_seq_one_letter_code
_entity_poly.pdbx_strand_id
1 'polypeptide(L)' 'MKVKHILAVLISGFALSIISAVFKILHLQFAQEALILATLLIVIGFILLIIKLFTSKKFKDFLNS' A
#
# COMPACT_ATOMS: atom_id res chain seq x y z
N MET A 1 7.03 -4.20 13.06
CA MET A 1 7.60 -3.63 11.81
C MET A 1 8.13 -2.21 12.04
N LYS A 2 9.35 -1.91 11.53
CA LYS A 2 9.79 -0.51 11.36
C LYS A 2 8.99 0.12 10.21
N VAL A 3 8.73 1.44 10.27
CA VAL A 3 7.96 2.18 9.25
C VAL A 3 8.48 1.90 7.83
N LYS A 4 9.80 1.73 7.67
CA LYS A 4 10.43 1.36 6.38
C LYS A 4 9.85 0.10 5.71
N HIS A 5 9.38 -0.88 6.48
CA HIS A 5 8.79 -2.10 5.89
C HIS A 5 7.36 -1.85 5.42
N ILE A 6 6.61 -0.99 6.12
CA ILE A 6 5.26 -0.58 5.71
C ILE A 6 5.34 0.26 4.43
N LEU A 7 6.32 1.17 4.37
CA LEU A 7 6.62 1.93 3.16
C LEU A 7 7.03 1.02 2.00
N ALA A 8 7.85 -0.01 2.25
CA ALA A 8 8.23 -0.97 1.22
C ALA A 8 7.00 -1.70 0.62
N VAL A 9 6.04 -2.10 1.47
CA VAL A 9 4.78 -2.72 1.02
C VAL A 9 3.91 -1.75 0.22
N LEU A 10 3.82 -0.48 0.65
CA LEU A 10 3.07 0.54 -0.09
C LEU A 10 3.69 0.84 -1.45
N ILE A 11 5.02 0.97 -1.51
CA ILE A 11 5.76 1.21 -2.75
C ILE A 11 5.61 0.02 -3.70
N SER A 12 5.72 -1.22 -3.21
CA SER A 12 5.56 -2.40 -4.05
C SER A 12 4.12 -2.54 -4.58
N GLY A 13 3.12 -2.24 -3.74
CA GLY A 13 1.72 -2.21 -4.16
C GLY A 13 1.46 -1.16 -5.24
N PHE A 14 2.06 0.03 -5.11
CA PHE A 14 1.95 1.10 -6.10
C PHE A 14 2.68 0.77 -7.40
N ALA A 15 3.86 0.15 -7.33
CA ALA A 15 4.56 -0.31 -8.52
C ALA A 15 3.74 -1.39 -9.26
N LEU A 16 3.15 -2.33 -8.53
CA LEU A 16 2.29 -3.36 -9.10
C LEU A 16 1.02 -2.78 -9.70
N SER A 17 0.44 -1.72 -9.14
CA SER A 17 -0.74 -1.06 -9.71
C SER A 17 -0.42 -0.38 -11.05
N ILE A 18 0.75 0.24 -11.18
CA ILE A 18 1.22 0.81 -12.46
C ILE A 18 1.37 -0.30 -13.50
N ILE A 19 2.04 -1.41 -13.16
CA ILE A 19 2.22 -2.55 -14.06
C ILE A 19 0.85 -3.13 -14.48
N SER A 20 -0.06 -3.30 -13.54
CA SER A 20 -1.40 -3.84 -13.79
C SER A 20 -2.24 -2.90 -14.66
N ALA A 21 -2.11 -1.58 -14.47
CA ALA A 21 -2.77 -0.58 -15.30
C ALA A 21 -2.24 -0.63 -16.75
N VAL A 22 -0.93 -0.77 -16.93
CA VAL A 22 -0.34 -0.98 -18.26
C VAL A 22 -0.88 -2.27 -18.90
N PHE A 23 -0.95 -3.36 -18.13
CA PHE A 23 -1.51 -4.62 -18.64
C PHE A 23 -2.97 -4.46 -19.07
N LYS A 24 -3.75 -3.66 -18.33
CA LYS A 24 -5.14 -3.37 -18.65
C LYS A 24 -5.28 -2.55 -19.95
N ILE A 25 -4.41 -1.56 -20.16
CA ILE A 25 -4.37 -0.75 -21.38
C ILE A 25 -3.96 -1.59 -22.58
N LEU A 26 -3.00 -2.50 -22.40
CA LEU A 26 -2.51 -3.40 -23.46
C LEU A 26 -3.42 -4.63 -23.69
N HIS A 27 -4.55 -4.74 -22.98
CA HIS A 27 -5.45 -5.89 -23.03
C HIS A 27 -4.77 -7.25 -22.75
N LEU A 28 -3.72 -7.25 -21.92
CA LEU A 28 -3.06 -8.46 -21.50
C LEU A 28 -3.95 -9.26 -20.53
N GLN A 29 -3.82 -10.59 -20.58
CA GLN A 29 -4.50 -11.49 -19.66
C GLN A 29 -4.08 -11.21 -18.21
N PHE A 30 -4.97 -11.49 -17.26
CA PHE A 30 -4.77 -11.30 -15.81
C PHE A 30 -4.64 -9.84 -15.32
N ALA A 31 -4.87 -8.84 -16.20
CA ALA A 31 -4.74 -7.44 -15.83
C ALA A 31 -5.67 -7.02 -14.67
N GLN A 32 -6.88 -7.56 -14.64
CA GLN A 32 -7.88 -7.21 -13.62
C GLN A 32 -7.51 -7.82 -12.26
N GLU A 33 -7.10 -9.08 -12.27
CA GLU A 33 -6.66 -9.84 -11.11
C GLU A 33 -5.39 -9.22 -10.50
N ALA A 34 -4.42 -8.84 -11.34
CA ALA A 34 -3.21 -8.14 -10.93
C ALA A 34 -3.53 -6.78 -10.29
N LEU A 35 -4.51 -6.05 -10.86
CA LEU A 35 -4.94 -4.77 -10.31
C LEU A 35 -5.64 -4.93 -8.95
N ILE A 36 -6.48 -5.95 -8.79
CA ILE A 36 -7.12 -6.29 -7.50
C ILE A 36 -6.06 -6.63 -6.46
N LEU A 37 -5.07 -7.45 -6.81
CA LEU A 37 -3.95 -7.80 -5.93
C LEU A 37 -3.14 -6.58 -5.51
N ALA A 38 -2.83 -5.68 -6.45
CA ALA A 38 -2.14 -4.43 -6.16
C ALA A 38 -2.94 -3.56 -5.19
N THR A 39 -4.25 -3.40 -5.42
CA THR A 39 -5.13 -2.66 -4.52
C THR A 39 -5.17 -3.27 -3.13
N LEU A 40 -5.31 -4.59 -3.00
CA LEU A 40 -5.27 -5.28 -1.71
C LEU A 40 -3.96 -5.01 -0.96
N LEU A 41 -2.82 -5.07 -1.66
CA LEU A 41 -1.51 -4.80 -1.07
C LEU A 41 -1.41 -3.36 -0.53
N ILE A 42 -1.90 -2.39 -1.29
CA ILE A 42 -1.94 -0.97 -0.89
C ILE A 42 -2.85 -0.78 0.32
N VAL A 43 -4.06 -1.37 0.31
CA VAL A 43 -5.02 -1.27 1.42
C VAL A 43 -4.42 -1.84 2.71
N ILE A 44 -3.81 -3.03 2.64
CA ILE A 44 -3.11 -3.64 3.79
C ILE A 44 -1.97 -2.73 4.26
N GLY A 45 -1.18 -2.17 3.35
CA GLY A 45 -0.12 -1.21 3.67
C GLY A 45 -0.63 0.01 4.42
N PHE A 46 -1.75 0.59 3.99
CA PHE A 46 -2.37 1.73 4.66
C PHE A 46 -2.93 1.37 6.04
N ILE A 47 -3.60 0.23 6.18
CA ILE A 47 -4.08 -0.26 7.47
C ILE A 47 -2.91 -0.42 8.45
N LEU A 48 -1.81 -1.04 8.01
CA LEU A 48 -0.60 -1.18 8.82
C LEU A 48 0.02 0.17 9.19
N LEU A 49 0.03 1.13 8.26
CA LEU A 49 0.52 2.48 8.50
C LEU A 49 -0.31 3.18 9.58
N ILE A 50 -1.64 3.11 9.47
CA ILE A 50 -2.58 3.69 10.43
C ILE A 50 -2.37 3.07 11.82
N ILE A 51 -2.34 1.74 11.92
CA ILE A 51 -2.07 1.04 13.19
C ILE A 51 -0.73 1.51 13.77
N LYS A 52 0.30 1.65 12.93
CA LYS A 52 1.63 2.07 13.36
C LYS A 52 1.65 3.51 13.85
N LEU A 53 0.90 4.41 13.21
CA LEU A 53 0.72 5.80 13.62
C LEU A 53 0.07 5.87 15.00
N PHE A 54 -1.08 5.21 15.19
CA PHE A 54 -1.79 5.19 16.47
C PHE A 54 -1.04 4.49 17.60
N THR A 55 -0.10 3.59 17.30
CA THR A 55 0.69 2.88 18.33
C THR A 55 1.98 3.63 18.70
N SER A 56 2.44 4.58 17.90
CA SER A 56 3.68 5.31 18.16
C SER A 56 3.46 6.46 19.15
N LYS A 57 4.13 6.43 20.31
CA LYS A 57 4.02 7.48 21.35
C LYS A 57 4.22 8.90 20.77
N LYS A 58 5.27 9.10 19.96
CA LYS A 58 5.54 10.40 19.30
C LYS A 58 4.41 10.87 18.37
N PHE A 59 3.67 9.95 17.75
CA PHE A 59 2.58 10.30 16.84
C PHE A 59 1.26 10.56 17.57
N LYS A 60 1.04 9.91 18.71
CA LYS A 60 -0.07 10.27 19.61
C LYS A 60 0.06 11.71 20.09
N ASP A 61 1.27 12.11 20.47
CA ASP A 61 1.55 13.49 20.92
C ASP A 61 1.38 14.52 19.78
N PHE A 62 1.70 14.15 18.52
CA PHE A 62 1.45 15.00 17.35
C PHE A 62 -0.04 15.18 17.02
N LEU A 63 -0.84 14.11 17.13
CA LEU A 63 -2.26 14.14 16.79
C LEU A 63 -3.14 14.75 17.89
N ASN A 64 -2.72 14.66 19.15
CA ASN A 64 -3.41 15.26 20.29
C ASN A 64 -2.87 16.65 20.66
N SER A 65 -2.17 17.31 19.73
CA SER A 65 -1.65 18.66 19.92
C SER A 65 -2.69 19.74 19.71
#